data_AF-A0A0W0G546-F1
#
_entry.id   AF-A0A0W0G546-F1
#
_cell.length_a   1.000
_cell.length_b   1.000
_cell.length_c   1.000
_cell.angle_alpha   90.00
_cell.angle_beta   90.00
_cell.angle_gamma   90.00
#
_symmetry.space_group_name_H-M   'P 1'
#
loop_
_entity.id
_entity.type
_entity.pdbx_description
1 polymer ?
#
loop_
_entity_poly.entity_id
_entity_poly.type
_entity_poly.pdbx_seq_one_letter_code
_entity_poly.pdbx_strand_id
1 'polypeptide(L)'
;MAAKFGVPVCPHAGGVGLCEYVIHLSLIDYIAVSGTMERNVLEFVDHLHEHFVTPCSINSRGRYNVPSNPNEGYSIEMFAKSIAEYEWPNGSYWVGRREQEGKA
;
A
#
# COMPACT_ATOMS: atom_id res chain seq x y z
N MET A 1 -11.54 18.98 2.99
CA MET A 1 -12.32 19.80 2.03
C MET A 1 -13.45 19.02 1.38
N ALA A 2 -13.21 17.83 0.81
CA ALA A 2 -14.25 17.00 0.17
C ALA A 2 -15.51 16.81 1.04
N ALA A 3 -15.35 16.46 2.32
CA ALA A 3 -16.44 16.33 3.28
C ALA A 3 -17.32 17.60 3.41
N LYS A 4 -16.71 18.79 3.43
CA LYS A 4 -17.42 20.09 3.51
C LYS A 4 -18.36 20.32 2.33
N PHE A 5 -18.00 19.83 1.15
CA PHE A 5 -18.74 20.03 -0.10
C PHE A 5 -19.52 18.79 -0.54
N GLY A 6 -19.56 17.73 0.28
CA GLY A 6 -20.28 16.51 -0.06
C GLY A 6 -19.66 15.70 -1.21
N VAL A 7 -18.38 15.92 -1.54
CA VAL A 7 -17.71 15.25 -2.66
C VAL A 7 -17.15 13.89 -2.20
N PRO A 8 -17.38 12.78 -2.95
CA PRO A 8 -16.79 11.48 -2.65
C PRO A 8 -15.26 11.49 -2.73
N VAL A 9 -14.61 10.61 -1.98
CA VAL A 9 -13.15 10.42 -2.03
C VAL A 9 -12.88 8.97 -2.41
N CYS A 10 -12.21 8.77 -3.53
CA CYS A 10 -11.74 7.45 -3.97
C CYS A 10 -10.21 7.49 -4.00
N PRO A 11 -9.52 7.13 -2.90
CA PRO A 11 -8.07 7.18 -2.85
C PRO A 11 -7.46 6.27 -3.91
N HIS A 12 -6.53 6.84 -4.69
CA HIS A 12 -5.68 6.07 -5.57
C HIS A 12 -4.75 5.18 -4.72
N ALA A 13 -4.63 3.93 -5.12
CA ALA A 13 -3.75 2.94 -4.52
C ALA A 13 -2.92 2.24 -5.61
N GLY A 14 -2.43 1.03 -5.33
CA GLY A 14 -1.55 0.32 -6.26
C GLY A 14 -0.14 0.91 -6.32
N GLY A 15 0.64 0.55 -7.35
CA GLY A 15 2.08 0.78 -7.33
C GLY A 15 2.74 0.03 -6.15
N VAL A 16 3.79 0.62 -5.57
CA VAL A 16 4.51 0.02 -4.44
C VAL A 16 4.09 0.69 -3.14
N GLY A 17 3.36 -0.02 -2.28
CA GLY A 17 3.05 0.44 -0.93
C GLY A 17 1.87 1.41 -0.79
N LEU A 18 1.25 1.90 -1.87
CA LEU A 18 0.16 2.87 -1.71
C LEU A 18 -1.07 2.25 -1.06
N CYS A 19 -1.34 0.96 -1.31
CA CYS A 19 -2.42 0.23 -0.63
C CYS A 19 -2.22 0.25 0.90
N GLU A 20 -0.98 0.08 1.35
CA GLU A 20 -0.57 0.13 2.77
C GLU A 20 -0.77 1.53 3.35
N TYR A 21 -0.51 2.60 2.58
CA TYR A 21 -0.78 3.98 3.02
C TYR A 21 -2.28 4.30 3.05
N VAL A 22 -3.01 4.15 1.94
CA VAL A 22 -4.31 4.81 1.78
C VAL A 22 -5.43 4.19 2.61
N ILE A 23 -5.25 2.97 3.12
CA ILE A 23 -6.16 2.40 4.11
C ILE A 23 -6.22 3.26 5.39
N HIS A 24 -5.09 3.72 5.92
CA HIS A 24 -5.07 4.56 7.13
C HIS A 24 -5.74 5.92 6.89
N LEU A 25 -5.50 6.56 5.73
CA LEU A 25 -6.15 7.83 5.39
C LEU A 25 -7.66 7.68 5.26
N SER A 26 -8.11 6.57 4.69
CA SER A 26 -9.54 6.27 4.57
C SER A 26 -10.19 5.97 5.91
N LEU A 27 -9.46 5.32 6.83
CA LEU A 27 -9.91 5.11 8.20
C LEU A 27 -10.02 6.44 8.95
N ILE A 28 -9.04 7.33 8.83
CA ILE A 28 -9.10 8.68 9.41
C ILE A 28 -10.30 9.45 8.85
N ASP A 29 -10.53 9.41 7.54
CA ASP A 29 -11.70 10.06 6.93
C ASP A 29 -13.01 9.49 7.50
N TYR A 30 -13.16 8.17 7.51
CA TYR A 30 -14.37 7.52 8.03
C TYR A 30 -14.62 7.84 9.51
N ILE A 31 -13.58 7.76 10.36
CA ILE A 31 -13.72 7.89 11.82
C ILE A 31 -13.88 9.35 12.26
N ALA A 32 -13.06 10.26 11.69
CA ALA A 32 -12.86 11.60 12.25
C ALA A 32 -13.31 12.75 11.36
N VAL A 33 -13.62 12.51 10.07
CA VAL A 33 -13.92 13.59 9.12
C VAL A 33 -15.32 13.47 8.53
N SER A 34 -15.62 12.35 7.89
CA SER A 34 -16.80 12.18 7.04
C SER A 34 -17.90 11.32 7.68
N GLY A 35 -17.55 10.40 8.59
CA GLY A 35 -18.51 9.60 9.37
C GLY A 35 -19.28 8.54 8.58
N THR A 36 -18.95 8.31 7.31
CA THR A 36 -19.68 7.35 6.46
C THR A 36 -18.77 6.69 5.43
N MET A 37 -19.00 5.39 5.20
CA MET A 37 -18.30 4.62 4.15
C MET A 37 -18.95 4.77 2.77
N GLU A 38 -20.15 5.35 2.66
CA GLU A 38 -20.89 5.47 1.38
C GLU A 38 -20.19 6.35 0.35
N ARG A 39 -19.19 7.11 0.80
CA ARG A 39 -18.40 8.06 -0.01
C ARG A 39 -16.97 7.60 -0.28
N ASN A 40 -16.59 6.41 0.21
CA ASN A 40 -15.23 5.90 0.13
C ASN A 40 -15.19 4.58 -0.63
N VAL A 41 -14.56 4.60 -1.80
CA VAL A 41 -14.12 3.39 -2.52
C VAL A 41 -12.61 3.45 -2.59
N LEU A 42 -11.95 2.49 -1.93
CA LEU A 42 -10.50 2.39 -1.94
C LEU A 42 -10.09 1.50 -3.10
N GLU A 43 -9.22 1.99 -3.96
CA GLU A 43 -8.57 1.17 -4.97
C GLU A 43 -7.71 0.08 -4.29
N PHE A 44 -7.64 -1.11 -4.88
CA PHE A 44 -6.76 -2.21 -4.45
C PHE A 44 -6.14 -2.88 -5.68
N VAL A 45 -4.87 -3.24 -5.59
CA VAL A 45 -4.13 -3.95 -6.63
C VAL A 45 -3.20 -4.95 -5.95
N ASP A 46 -3.25 -6.22 -6.36
CA ASP A 46 -2.57 -7.36 -5.69
C ASP A 46 -1.11 -7.53 -6.14
N HIS A 47 -0.30 -6.48 -6.03
CA HIS A 47 1.12 -6.52 -6.42
C HIS A 47 2.02 -5.99 -5.29
N LEU A 48 3.14 -6.67 -5.04
CA LEU A 48 4.27 -6.21 -4.23
C LEU A 48 4.02 -6.07 -2.73
N HIS A 49 2.87 -6.53 -2.22
CA HIS A 49 2.55 -6.57 -0.79
C HIS A 49 3.54 -7.43 0.00
N GLU A 50 4.13 -8.46 -0.62
CA GLU A 50 5.09 -9.37 -0.03
C GLU A 50 6.39 -8.69 0.46
N HIS A 51 6.62 -7.44 0.06
CA HIS A 51 7.78 -6.65 0.46
C HIS A 51 7.56 -5.86 1.76
N PHE A 52 6.35 -5.82 2.30
CA PHE A 52 6.00 -5.07 3.51
C PHE A 52 5.88 -5.98 4.73
N VAL A 53 6.31 -5.49 5.90
CA VAL A 53 6.22 -6.21 7.18
C VAL A 53 4.77 -6.40 7.63
N THR A 54 3.92 -5.42 7.31
CA THR A 54 2.49 -5.38 7.69
C THR A 54 1.63 -5.06 6.47
N PRO A 55 1.53 -6.00 5.51
CA PRO A 55 0.79 -5.77 4.27
C PRO A 55 -0.70 -5.57 4.55
N CYS A 56 -1.35 -4.74 3.74
CA CYS A 56 -2.80 -4.63 3.79
C CYS A 56 -3.47 -5.97 3.41
N SER A 57 -4.73 -6.16 3.81
CA SER A 57 -5.48 -7.37 3.45
C SER A 57 -6.94 -7.07 3.12
N ILE A 58 -7.52 -7.91 2.26
CA ILE A 58 -8.91 -7.84 1.82
C ILE A 58 -9.68 -9.04 2.38
N ASN A 59 -10.88 -8.84 2.94
CA ASN A 59 -11.75 -9.95 3.35
C ASN A 59 -12.56 -10.53 2.19
N SER A 60 -13.27 -11.63 2.45
CA SER A 60 -14.11 -12.35 1.49
C SER A 60 -15.22 -11.52 0.83
N ARG A 61 -15.50 -10.31 1.33
CA ARG A 61 -16.48 -9.37 0.76
C ARG A 61 -15.84 -8.25 -0.06
N GLY A 62 -14.54 -8.35 -0.38
CA GLY A 62 -13.83 -7.35 -1.18
C GLY A 62 -13.59 -6.03 -0.45
N ARG A 63 -13.44 -6.07 0.88
CA ARG A 63 -13.18 -4.87 1.69
C ARG A 63 -11.84 -4.98 2.39
N TYR A 64 -11.13 -3.86 2.48
CA TYR A 64 -9.96 -3.72 3.34
C TYR A 64 -10.30 -4.12 4.79
N ASN A 65 -9.41 -4.89 5.39
CA ASN A 65 -9.40 -5.12 6.82
C ASN A 65 -8.70 -3.95 7.51
N VAL A 66 -9.19 -3.58 8.70
CA VAL A 66 -8.55 -2.55 9.52
C VAL A 66 -7.20 -3.10 9.99
N PRO A 67 -6.08 -2.39 9.75
CA PRO A 67 -4.80 -2.73 10.34
C PRO A 67 -4.95 -2.82 11.87
N SER A 68 -4.49 -3.93 12.47
CA SER A 68 -4.74 -4.25 13.89
C SER A 68 -3.48 -4.62 14.67
N ASN A 69 -2.30 -4.54 14.06
CA ASN A 69 -1.05 -4.83 14.75
C ASN A 69 -0.66 -3.63 15.62
N PRO A 70 -0.58 -3.77 16.96
CA PRO A 70 -0.31 -2.64 17.86
C PRO A 70 1.09 -2.04 17.68
N ASN A 71 2.01 -2.77 17.05
CA ASN A 71 3.36 -2.31 16.77
C ASN A 71 3.50 -1.76 15.35
N GLU A 72 2.45 -1.81 14.53
CA GLU A 72 2.48 -1.22 13.20
C GLU A 72 2.27 0.29 13.29
N GLY A 73 3.08 1.02 12.54
CA GLY A 73 2.84 2.44 12.29
C GLY A 73 1.97 2.59 11.05
N TYR A 74 2.50 3.32 10.07
CA TYR A 74 1.81 3.59 8.81
C TYR A 74 1.89 2.41 7.81
N SER A 75 2.10 1.18 8.27
CA SER A 75 2.21 -0.05 7.45
C SER A 75 3.27 -0.05 6.32
N ILE A 76 4.22 0.88 6.33
CA ILE A 76 5.16 1.11 5.20
C ILE A 76 6.56 0.57 5.40
N GLU A 77 6.78 -0.12 6.52
CA GLU A 77 8.05 -0.76 6.77
C GLU A 77 8.22 -1.90 5.76
N MET A 78 9.24 -1.77 4.90
CA MET A 78 9.63 -2.80 3.96
C MET A 78 10.65 -3.75 4.60
N PHE A 79 10.64 -5.02 4.21
CA PHE A 79 11.68 -5.95 4.63
C PHE A 79 13.04 -5.51 4.08
N ALA A 80 14.06 -5.51 4.95
CA ALA A 80 15.44 -5.19 4.55
C ALA A 80 15.95 -6.07 3.39
N LYS A 81 15.50 -7.33 3.30
CA LYS A 81 15.80 -8.23 2.18
C LYS A 81 15.29 -7.70 0.84
N SER A 82 14.08 -7.14 0.82
CA SER A 82 13.45 -6.62 -0.39
C SER A 82 14.13 -5.34 -0.85
N ILE A 83 14.55 -4.49 0.09
CA ILE A 83 15.38 -3.33 -0.21
C ILE A 83 16.71 -3.80 -0.82
N ALA A 84 17.45 -4.68 -0.15
CA ALA A 84 18.75 -5.16 -0.64
C ALA A 84 18.68 -5.87 -1.99
N GLU A 85 17.56 -6.55 -2.30
CA GLU A 85 17.36 -7.24 -3.57
C GLU A 85 17.06 -6.28 -4.73
N TYR A 86 16.18 -5.29 -4.51
CA TYR A 86 15.63 -4.42 -5.55
C TYR A 86 16.19 -2.99 -5.55
N GLU A 87 17.10 -2.64 -4.64
CA GLU A 87 17.76 -1.33 -4.60
C GLU A 87 18.45 -1.03 -5.94
N TRP A 88 18.06 0.06 -6.59
CA TRP A 88 18.74 0.49 -7.80
C TRP A 88 20.00 1.30 -7.47
N PRO A 89 21.15 1.08 -8.16
CA PRO A 89 21.41 0.07 -9.19
C PRO A 89 22.09 -1.21 -8.66
N ASN A 90 22.35 -1.29 -7.36
CA ASN A 90 23.31 -2.23 -6.78
C ASN A 90 22.67 -3.51 -6.21
N GLY A 91 21.36 -3.55 -6.10
CA GLY A 91 20.61 -4.71 -5.60
C GLY A 91 20.84 -5.94 -6.47
N SER A 92 20.77 -7.11 -5.83
CA SER A 92 21.10 -8.40 -6.48
C SER A 92 20.29 -8.65 -7.75
N TYR A 93 19.02 -8.21 -7.79
CA TYR A 93 18.18 -8.30 -8.98
C TYR A 93 18.79 -7.51 -10.16
N TRP A 94 19.13 -6.25 -9.96
CA TRP A 94 19.61 -5.36 -11.02
C TRP A 94 21.02 -5.72 -11.50
N VAL A 95 21.90 -6.12 -10.58
CA VAL A 95 23.22 -6.66 -10.94
C VAL A 95 23.05 -7.90 -11.81
N GLY A 96 22.24 -8.87 -11.37
CA GLY A 96 21.98 -10.09 -12.12
C GLY A 96 21.35 -9.84 -13.50
N ARG A 97 20.43 -8.88 -13.62
CA ARG A 97 19.82 -8.51 -14.91
C ARG A 97 20.84 -7.90 -15.89
N ARG A 98 21.73 -7.02 -15.43
CA ARG A 98 22.80 -6.46 -16.29
C ARG A 98 23.80 -7.52 -16.76
N GLU A 99 24.16 -8.44 -15.88
CA GLU A 99 25.05 -9.56 -16.24
C GLU A 99 24.44 -10.49 -17.29
N GLN A 100 23.12 -10.66 -17.29
CA GLN A 100 22.41 -11.42 -18.33
C GLN A 100 22.35 -10.65 -19.66
N GLU A 101 22.10 -9.34 -19.61
CA GLU A 101 22.02 -8.50 -20.81
C GLU A 101 23.38 -8.32 -21.51
N GLY A 102 24.49 -8.27 -20.76
CA GLY A 102 25.83 -8.23 -21.35
C GLY A 102 26.33 -9.57 -21.92
N LYS A 103 25.59 -10.66 -21.72
CA LYS A 103 25.89 -12.00 -22.27
C LYS A 103 25.12 -12.32 -23.55
N ALA A 104 24.15 -11.47 -23.94
CA ALA A 104 23.38 -11.57 -25.18
C ALA A 104 24.02 -10.73 -26.30
#